data_AF-A0A1V2Q865-F1
#
_entry.id   AF-A0A1V2Q865-F1
#
_cell.length_a   1.000
_cell.length_b   1.000
_cell.length_c   1.000
_cell.angle_alpha   90.00
_cell.angle_beta   90.00
_cell.angle_gamma   90.00
#
_symmetry.space_group_name_H-M   'P 1'
#
loop_
_entity.id
_entity.type
_entity.pdbx_description
1 polymer ?
#
loop_
_entity_poly.entity_id
_entity_poly.type
_entity_poly.pdbx_seq_one_letter_code
_entity_poly.pdbx_strand_id
1 'polypeptide(L)'
;MDFNTMIAQIVTDQAPRVFAVVLEFGEQTDAEIVGWGLELDHGAYMVTADGRNQYALAEPGNALRYLRNRSNVKPHLIWAKRTPGE
;
A
#
# COMPACT_ATOMS: atom_id res chain seq x y z
N MET A 1 -22.11 13.58 22.17
CA MET A 1 -21.17 12.62 21.58
C MET A 1 -20.60 11.79 22.72
N ASP A 2 -20.76 10.48 22.69
CA ASP A 2 -20.09 9.61 23.66
C ASP A 2 -18.61 9.40 23.28
N PHE A 3 -17.83 8.89 24.24
CA PHE A 3 -16.40 8.69 24.07
C PHE A 3 -16.09 7.75 22.88
N ASN A 4 -16.90 6.71 22.66
CA ASN A 4 -16.69 5.75 21.57
C ASN A 4 -16.88 6.40 20.19
N THR A 5 -17.86 7.29 20.06
CA THR A 5 -18.09 8.07 18.84
C THR A 5 -16.91 8.99 18.54
N MET A 6 -16.34 9.62 19.57
CA MET A 6 -15.14 10.45 19.43
C MET A 6 -13.93 9.62 18.96
N ILE A 7 -13.72 8.44 19.54
CA ILE A 7 -12.64 7.53 19.13
C ILE A 7 -12.82 7.07 17.69
N ALA A 8 -14.04 6.68 17.29
CA ALA A 8 -14.32 6.26 15.92
C ALA A 8 -14.06 7.38 14.89
N GLN A 9 -14.35 8.62 15.26
CA GLN A 9 -14.07 9.78 14.43
C GLN A 9 -12.55 10.00 14.28
N ILE A 10 -11.79 9.96 15.37
CA ILE A 10 -10.31 10.07 15.33
C ILE A 10 -9.71 9.00 14.41
N VAL A 11 -10.16 7.74 14.51
CA VAL A 11 -9.69 6.65 13.66
C VAL A 11 -10.04 6.89 12.19
N THR A 12 -11.23 7.44 11.92
CA THR A 12 -11.67 7.71 10.54
C THR A 12 -10.87 8.86 9.93
N ASP A 13 -10.67 9.93 10.69
CA ASP A 13 -9.96 11.14 10.27
C ASP A 13 -8.47 10.89 10.05
N GLN A 14 -7.87 9.96 10.82
CA GLN A 14 -6.44 9.64 10.77
C GLN A 14 -6.16 8.28 10.11
N ALA A 15 -7.15 7.68 9.42
CA ALA A 15 -6.95 6.39 8.76
C ALA A 15 -5.91 6.54 7.63
N PRO A 16 -4.81 5.78 7.66
CA PRO A 16 -3.83 5.82 6.58
C PRO A 16 -4.44 5.31 5.27
N ARG A 17 -3.95 5.84 4.15
CA ARG A 17 -4.34 5.34 2.84
C ARG A 17 -3.56 4.07 2.54
N VAL A 18 -4.28 3.00 2.19
CA VAL A 18 -3.68 1.71 1.86
C VAL A 18 -3.37 1.66 0.36
N PHE A 19 -2.20 1.15 0.00
CA PHE A 19 -1.83 0.85 -1.38
C PHE A 19 -1.29 -0.58 -1.51
N ALA A 20 -1.43 -1.12 -2.71
CA ALA A 20 -0.80 -2.36 -3.13
C ALA A 20 0.32 -2.05 -4.14
N VAL A 21 1.38 -2.84 -4.09
CA VAL A 21 2.39 -2.88 -5.14
C VAL A 21 2.18 -4.15 -5.96
N VAL A 22 1.94 -3.95 -7.25
CA VAL A 22 1.56 -5.01 -8.20
C VAL A 22 2.66 -5.16 -9.23
N LEU A 23 3.10 -6.39 -9.49
CA LEU A 23 3.91 -6.71 -10.65
C LEU A 23 3.02 -7.17 -11.79
N GLU A 24 3.09 -6.49 -12.92
CA GLU A 24 2.51 -6.95 -14.18
C GLU A 24 3.51 -7.85 -14.91
N PHE A 25 3.03 -8.99 -15.40
CA PHE A 25 3.78 -9.96 -16.18
C PHE A 25 3.22 -10.10 -17.60
N GLY A 26 4.13 -10.29 -18.57
CA GLY A 26 3.76 -10.36 -19.98
C GLY A 26 3.18 -9.03 -20.49
N GLU A 27 2.71 -9.00 -21.73
CA GLU A 27 1.97 -7.86 -22.26
C GLU A 27 0.57 -7.81 -21.63
N GLN A 28 0.47 -7.39 -20.35
CA GLN A 28 -0.77 -7.27 -19.58
C GLN A 28 -1.55 -8.57 -19.38
N THR A 29 -0.86 -9.72 -19.30
CA THR A 29 -1.53 -11.03 -19.25
C THR A 29 -1.78 -11.51 -17.81
N ASP A 30 -0.94 -11.09 -16.86
CA ASP A 30 -1.04 -11.50 -15.47
C ASP A 30 -0.53 -10.41 -14.50
N ALA A 31 -1.00 -10.45 -13.25
CA ALA A 31 -0.61 -9.51 -12.22
C ALA A 31 -0.59 -10.15 -10.83
N GLU A 32 0.47 -9.88 -10.06
CA GLU A 32 0.63 -10.36 -8.69
C GLU A 32 0.84 -9.20 -7.73
N ILE A 33 0.14 -9.22 -6.60
CA ILE A 33 0.41 -8.30 -5.48
C ILE A 33 1.65 -8.80 -4.75
N VAL A 34 2.72 -8.03 -4.81
CA VAL A 34 4.01 -8.38 -4.16
C VAL A 34 4.21 -7.66 -2.83
N GLY A 35 3.37 -6.68 -2.52
CA GLY A 35 3.43 -5.98 -1.25
C GLY A 35 2.22 -5.09 -1.00
N TRP A 36 2.02 -4.77 0.27
CA TRP A 36 0.99 -3.86 0.77
C TRP A 36 1.66 -2.77 1.58
N GLY A 37 1.13 -1.56 1.48
CA GLY A 37 1.65 -0.44 2.25
C GLY A 37 0.59 0.54 2.71
N LEU A 38 1.03 1.39 3.63
CA LEU A 38 0.29 2.45 4.27
C LEU A 38 1.00 3.77 3.98
N GLU A 39 0.27 4.75 3.47
CA GLU A 39 0.69 6.15 3.48
C GLU A 39 0.33 6.76 4.84
N LEU A 40 1.35 7.28 5.51
CA LEU A 40 1.30 7.99 6.78
C LEU A 40 1.63 9.46 6.53
N ASP A 41 1.31 10.34 7.49
CA ASP A 41 1.56 11.78 7.36
C ASP A 41 3.02 12.16 7.08
N HIS A 42 3.97 11.30 7.46
CA HIS A 42 5.41 11.56 7.36
C HIS A 42 6.16 10.55 6.50
N GLY A 43 5.44 9.74 5.72
CA GLY A 43 6.06 8.79 4.80
C GLY A 43 5.16 7.62 4.46
N ALA A 44 5.77 6.50 4.10
CA ALA A 44 5.05 5.28 3.83
C ALA A 44 5.74 4.08 4.47
N TYR A 45 4.95 3.07 4.80
CA TYR A 45 5.43 1.79 5.26
C TYR A 45 4.90 0.70 4.34
N MET A 46 5.75 -0.25 3.95
CA MET A 46 5.35 -1.37 3.10
C MET A 46 5.86 -2.68 3.67
N VAL A 47 5.06 -3.73 3.55
CA VAL A 47 5.45 -5.12 3.80
C VAL A 47 5.26 -5.93 2.52
N THR A 48 6.18 -6.85 2.22
CA THR A 48 5.98 -7.79 1.11
C THR A 48 4.84 -8.75 1.41
N ALA A 49 4.16 -9.24 0.37
CA ALA A 49 3.00 -10.13 0.54
C ALA A 49 3.35 -11.44 1.27
N ASP A 50 4.60 -11.88 1.18
CA ASP A 50 5.14 -13.02 1.93
C ASP A 50 5.54 -12.69 3.39
N GLY A 51 5.39 -11.43 3.81
CA GLY A 51 5.71 -10.94 5.14
C GLY A 51 7.20 -10.81 5.46
N ARG A 52 8.10 -11.18 4.52
CA ARG A 52 9.54 -11.34 4.82
C ARG A 52 10.31 -10.02 4.85
N ASN A 53 9.88 -9.03 4.08
CA ASN A 53 10.56 -7.74 4.00
C ASN A 53 9.63 -6.61 4.39
N GLN A 54 10.19 -5.64 5.10
CA GLN A 54 9.52 -4.45 5.58
C GLN A 54 10.33 -3.22 5.19
N TYR A 55 9.66 -2.17 4.76
CA TYR A 55 10.30 -0.97 4.23
C TYR A 55 9.66 0.28 4.82
N ALA A 56 10.48 1.12 5.42
CA ALA A 56 10.15 2.52 5.70
C ALA A 56 10.59 3.38 4.51
N LEU A 57 9.67 4.19 4.01
CA LEU A 57 9.80 4.94 2.76
C LEU A 57 9.49 6.41 3.01
N ALA A 58 10.18 7.32 2.33
CA ALA A 58 9.85 8.75 2.40
C ALA A 58 8.50 9.07 1.73
N GLU A 59 8.07 8.27 0.76
CA GLU A 59 6.78 8.40 0.05
C GLU A 59 6.39 7.04 -0.57
N PRO A 60 5.09 6.79 -0.84
CA PRO A 60 4.63 5.52 -1.39
C PRO A 60 5.31 5.13 -2.71
N GLY A 61 5.56 6.09 -3.61
CA GLY A 61 6.18 5.85 -4.91
C GLY A 61 7.59 5.25 -4.84
N ASN A 62 8.30 5.44 -3.72
CA ASN A 62 9.62 4.84 -3.51
C ASN A 62 9.57 3.32 -3.37
N ALA A 63 8.42 2.73 -3.06
CA ALA A 63 8.24 1.28 -3.06
C ALA A 63 8.60 0.64 -4.41
N LEU A 64 8.29 1.32 -5.52
CA LEU A 64 8.54 0.81 -6.88
C LEU A 64 10.04 0.72 -7.20
N ARG A 65 10.88 1.54 -6.55
CA ARG A 65 12.33 1.54 -6.79
C ARG A 65 12.99 0.24 -6.34
N TYR A 66 12.47 -0.40 -5.31
CA TYR A 66 12.99 -1.68 -4.80
C TYR A 66 12.70 -2.87 -5.73
N LEU A 67 11.73 -2.74 -6.63
CA LEU A 67 11.32 -3.80 -7.55
C LEU A 67 11.97 -3.71 -8.93
N ARG A 68 12.69 -2.62 -9.23
CA ARG A 68 13.28 -2.35 -10.56
C ARG A 68 14.34 -3.35 -11.03
N ASN A 69 14.82 -4.22 -10.15
CA ASN A 69 15.86 -5.20 -10.49
C ASN A 69 15.33 -6.50 -11.14
N ARG A 70 14.02 -6.64 -11.35
CA ARG A 70 13.45 -7.80 -12.06
C ARG A 70 13.30 -7.45 -13.55
N SER A 71 14.10 -8.07 -14.41
CA SER A 71 13.96 -7.93 -15.86
C SER A 71 12.60 -8.48 -16.32
N ASN A 72 11.90 -7.76 -17.20
CA ASN A 72 10.64 -8.16 -17.83
C ASN A 72 9.36 -8.07 -16.96
N VAL A 73 9.34 -7.24 -15.92
CA VAL A 73 8.12 -6.92 -15.15
C VAL A 73 7.93 -5.41 -15.03
N LYS A 74 6.67 -4.96 -14.98
CA LYS A 74 6.32 -3.55 -14.77
C LYS A 74 5.66 -3.39 -13.39
N PRO A 75 6.30 -2.68 -12.44
CA PRO A 75 5.73 -2.47 -11.12
C PRO A 75 4.74 -1.30 -11.13
N HIS A 76 3.61 -1.48 -10.45
CA HIS A 76 2.56 -0.48 -10.29
C HIS A 76 2.23 -0.25 -8.81
N LEU A 77 1.87 0.99 -8.48
CA LEU A 77 1.31 1.35 -7.17
C LEU A 77 -0.18 1.64 -7.35
N ILE A 78 -1.02 0.85 -6.69
CA ILE A 78 -2.48 0.95 -6.80
C ILE A 78 -3.05 1.27 -5.42
N TRP A 79 -3.81 2.36 -5.32
CA TRP A 79 -4.52 2.70 -4.09
C TRP A 79 -5.70 1.76 -3.88
N ALA A 80 -5.77 1.13 -2.70
CA ALA A 80 -6.92 0.33 -2.32
C ALA A 80 -8.11 1.27 -2.09
N LYS A 81 -9.25 0.96 -2.72
CA LYS A 81 -10.49 1.66 -2.40
C LYS A 81 -10.98 1.12 -1.06
N ARG A 82 -11.13 2.00 -0.08
CA ARG A 82 -11.90 1.67 1.12
C ARG A 82 -13.35 1.57 0.70
N THR A 83 -13.93 0.37 0.68
CA THR A 83 -15.38 0.24 0.55
C THR A 83 -15.98 0.77 1.86
N PRO A 84 -16.80 1.83 1.85
CA PRO A 84 -17.44 2.28 3.07
C PRO A 84 -18.51 1.26 3.48
N GLY A 85 -18.38 0.64 4.66
CA GLY A 85 -19.49 -0.08 5.30
C GLY A 85 -19.43 -1.61 5.32
N GLU A 86 -18.31 -2.21 5.73
CA GLU A 86 -18.32 -3.52 6.40
C GLU A 86 -17.93 -3.35 7.87
#